data_AF-A0A948JNQ8-F1
#
_entry.id   AF-A0A948JNQ8-F1
#
_cell.length_a   1.000
_cell.length_b   1.000
_cell.length_c   1.000
_cell.angle_alpha   90.00
_cell.angle_beta   90.00
_cell.angle_gamma   90.00
#
_symmetry.space_group_name_H-M   'P 1'
#
loop_
_entity.id
_entity.type
_entity.pdbx_description
1 polymer ?
#
loop_
_entity_poly.entity_id
_entity_poly.type
_entity_poly.pdbx_seq_one_letter_code
_entity_poly.pdbx_strand_id
1 'polypeptide(L)'
;LQGWEIGQLAAILNKVSSGDREKLEALLRDEVDVRLVERILKLFDKNGRRIPSRELQTDVCDANRKFYLIQPNLKNVSDYDGRLVRFQQSFGDNTVTATPDFLRYFVWKSGKLISEIKNDKNLANLLNGVYLPIILPKLQTFSDYGDMLEKVFLLPVKFSYERQFPDRKFYNHRENKLSGKISIVSGVKHEQLIEKMKREYVFAIYFPNSLQGFSVLASREQIATLPDSLILSGGFDTAAAMAMYPDILARDWHTPGYNLSALIWQSLDYSLSFRASDDRLFFNYGGDLGSAYDGYSSSLLFLGSA
;
A
#
# COMPACT_ATOMS: atom_id res chain seq x y z
N LEU A 1 -30.26 -25.65 -2.30
CA LEU A 1 -29.38 -25.56 -3.49
C LEU A 1 -30.08 -24.84 -4.67
N GLN A 2 -31.02 -23.91 -4.44
CA GLN A 2 -31.55 -23.07 -5.52
C GLN A 2 -30.49 -22.05 -5.95
N GLY A 3 -30.29 -21.90 -7.27
CA GLY A 3 -29.39 -20.90 -7.86
C GLY A 3 -27.97 -21.37 -8.21
N TRP A 4 -27.68 -22.68 -8.11
CA TRP A 4 -26.37 -23.24 -8.45
C TRP A 4 -26.43 -24.02 -9.76
N GLU A 5 -25.47 -23.78 -10.65
CA GLU A 5 -25.32 -24.56 -11.88
C GLU A 5 -24.72 -25.94 -11.59
N ILE A 6 -25.03 -26.93 -12.43
CA ILE A 6 -24.53 -28.31 -12.32
C ILE A 6 -22.99 -28.34 -12.25
N GLY A 7 -22.32 -27.46 -13.02
CA GLY A 7 -20.85 -27.35 -12.99
C GLY A 7 -20.30 -26.86 -11.64
N GLN A 8 -21.00 -25.94 -10.97
CA GLN A 8 -20.60 -25.44 -9.65
C GLN A 8 -20.80 -26.52 -8.57
N LEU A 9 -21.87 -27.30 -8.66
CA LEU A 9 -22.13 -28.46 -7.81
C LEU A 9 -21.05 -29.54 -7.98
N ALA A 10 -20.70 -29.88 -9.22
CA ALA A 10 -19.64 -30.84 -9.52
C ALA A 10 -18.27 -30.37 -8.98
N ALA A 11 -17.96 -29.08 -9.11
CA ALA A 11 -16.72 -28.51 -8.59
C ALA A 11 -16.65 -28.58 -7.06
N ILE A 12 -17.74 -28.30 -6.33
CA ILE A 12 -17.80 -28.44 -4.88
C ILE A 12 -17.62 -29.91 -4.48
N LEU A 13 -18.38 -30.82 -5.10
CA LEU A 13 -18.33 -32.25 -4.78
C LEU A 13 -16.92 -32.82 -4.97
N ASN A 14 -16.24 -32.46 -6.06
CA ASN A 14 -14.84 -32.84 -6.28
C ASN A 14 -13.87 -32.25 -5.24
N LYS A 15 -14.13 -31.02 -4.77
CA LYS A 15 -13.29 -30.36 -3.76
C LYS A 15 -13.48 -30.98 -2.37
N VAL A 16 -14.71 -31.32 -2.02
CA VAL A 16 -15.08 -31.95 -0.74
C VAL A 16 -14.56 -33.38 -0.68
N SER A 17 -14.70 -34.14 -1.76
CA SER A 17 -14.16 -35.50 -1.83
C SER A 17 -12.64 -35.52 -2.03
N SER A 18 -12.03 -34.43 -2.51
CA SER A 18 -10.64 -34.43 -3.00
C SER A 18 -10.41 -35.50 -4.09
N GLY A 19 -11.45 -35.81 -4.87
CA GLY A 19 -11.43 -36.88 -5.87
C GLY A 19 -11.66 -38.29 -5.32
N ASP A 20 -11.90 -38.44 -4.01
CA ASP A 20 -12.14 -39.72 -3.35
C ASP A 20 -13.61 -40.16 -3.50
N ARG A 21 -13.83 -41.23 -4.27
CA ARG A 21 -15.18 -41.75 -4.55
C ARG A 21 -15.90 -42.24 -3.29
N GLU A 22 -15.17 -42.80 -2.33
CA GLU A 22 -15.77 -43.35 -1.11
C GLU A 22 -16.28 -42.24 -0.19
N LYS A 23 -15.56 -41.12 -0.10
CA LYS A 23 -16.04 -39.90 0.58
C LYS A 23 -17.26 -39.30 -0.09
N LEU A 24 -17.32 -39.35 -1.42
CA LEU A 24 -18.45 -38.86 -2.18
C LEU A 24 -19.70 -39.72 -1.94
N GLU A 25 -19.53 -41.03 -1.91
CA GLU A 25 -20.61 -41.98 -1.59
C GLU A 25 -21.07 -41.88 -0.14
N ALA A 26 -20.15 -41.69 0.82
CA ALA A 26 -20.49 -41.41 2.21
C ALA A 26 -21.29 -40.10 2.37
N LEU A 27 -20.99 -39.08 1.54
CA LEU A 27 -21.79 -37.86 1.44
C LEU A 27 -23.23 -38.15 1.00
N LEU A 28 -23.40 -39.00 -0.01
CA LEU A 28 -24.71 -39.36 -0.58
C LEU A 28 -25.53 -40.24 0.36
N ARG A 29 -24.88 -40.94 1.31
CA ARG A 29 -25.51 -41.77 2.34
C ARG A 29 -25.83 -41.01 3.62
N ASP A 30 -25.69 -39.69 3.65
CA ASP A 30 -25.83 -38.85 4.85
C ASP A 30 -24.88 -39.26 6.01
N GLU A 31 -23.76 -39.93 5.70
CA GLU A 31 -22.74 -40.31 6.68
C GLU A 31 -21.77 -39.16 6.99
N VAL A 32 -21.76 -38.11 6.14
CA VAL A 32 -20.85 -36.96 6.22
C VAL A 32 -21.63 -35.65 6.05
N ASP A 33 -21.57 -34.78 7.06
CA ASP A 33 -22.15 -33.43 7.01
C ASP A 33 -21.18 -32.45 6.31
N VAL A 34 -21.65 -31.77 5.24
CA VAL A 34 -20.87 -30.74 4.55
C VAL A 34 -21.38 -29.37 4.94
N ARG A 35 -20.54 -28.62 5.64
CA ARG A 35 -20.81 -27.21 5.94
C ARG A 35 -19.93 -26.32 5.10
N LEU A 36 -20.58 -25.47 4.30
CA LEU A 36 -19.92 -24.31 3.73
C LEU A 36 -19.73 -23.30 4.86
N VAL A 37 -18.50 -23.23 5.36
CA VAL A 37 -18.10 -22.23 6.35
C VAL A 37 -17.35 -21.11 5.65
N GLU A 38 -17.68 -19.87 6.00
CA GLU A 38 -16.86 -18.72 5.64
C GLU A 38 -15.47 -18.92 6.26
N ARG A 39 -14.46 -19.17 5.42
CA ARG A 39 -13.09 -19.30 5.90
C ARG A 39 -12.51 -17.90 6.05
N ILE A 40 -12.37 -17.44 7.29
CA ILE A 40 -11.59 -16.25 7.58
C ILE A 40 -10.13 -16.55 7.18
N LEU A 41 -9.70 -15.98 6.07
CA LEU A 41 -8.31 -16.06 5.64
C LEU A 41 -7.56 -14.98 6.41
N LYS A 42 -6.68 -15.40 7.32
CA LYS A 42 -5.75 -14.45 7.95
C LYS A 42 -4.80 -13.96 6.85
N LEU A 43 -5.05 -12.77 6.32
CA LEU A 43 -4.19 -12.17 5.31
C LEU A 43 -2.98 -11.47 5.92
N PHE A 44 -3.16 -10.92 7.12
CA PHE A 44 -2.13 -10.21 7.86
C PHE A 44 -1.89 -10.86 9.22
N ASP A 45 -0.63 -10.86 9.66
CA ASP A 45 -0.20 -11.42 10.93
C ASP A 45 -0.57 -10.48 12.10
N LYS A 46 -0.18 -10.88 13.32
CA LYS A 46 -0.45 -10.09 14.53
C LYS A 46 0.26 -8.73 14.58
N ASN A 47 1.19 -8.45 13.66
CA ASN A 47 1.94 -7.21 13.56
C ASN A 47 1.52 -6.38 12.31
N GLY A 48 0.45 -6.78 11.61
CA GLY A 48 -0.01 -6.13 10.38
C GLY A 48 0.84 -6.41 9.14
N ARG A 49 1.75 -7.39 9.20
CA ARG A 49 2.53 -7.81 8.04
C ARG A 49 1.75 -8.86 7.23
N ARG A 50 1.83 -8.79 5.91
CA ARG A 50 1.24 -9.79 5.00
C ARG A 50 1.79 -11.18 5.34
N ILE A 51 0.90 -12.14 5.48
CA ILE A 51 1.23 -13.56 5.51
C ILE A 51 1.42 -14.00 4.04
N PRO A 52 2.57 -14.58 3.65
CA PRO A 52 2.77 -15.07 2.30
C PRO A 52 1.62 -15.97 1.84
N SER A 53 1.09 -15.72 0.63
CA SER A 53 0.14 -16.63 -0.01
C SER A 53 0.78 -18.00 -0.26
N ARG A 54 -0.05 -19.05 -0.39
CA ARG A 54 0.45 -20.41 -0.62
C ARG A 54 1.08 -20.56 -2.00
N GLU A 55 0.65 -19.73 -2.94
CA GLU A 55 1.07 -19.72 -4.32
C GLU A 55 2.32 -18.86 -4.57
N LEU A 56 2.83 -18.13 -3.56
CA LEU A 56 3.99 -17.26 -3.70
C LEU A 56 5.21 -18.06 -4.18
N GLN A 57 5.85 -17.60 -5.26
CA GLN A 57 7.04 -18.25 -5.82
C GLN A 57 8.30 -17.41 -5.61
N THR A 58 8.17 -16.09 -5.51
CA THR A 58 9.34 -15.20 -5.31
C THR A 58 9.73 -15.02 -3.84
N ASP A 59 10.98 -14.58 -3.66
CA ASP A 59 11.61 -14.54 -2.34
C ASP A 59 10.89 -13.62 -1.34
N VAL A 60 10.81 -14.13 -0.13
CA VAL A 60 10.41 -13.42 1.08
C VAL A 60 11.35 -13.84 2.21
N CYS A 61 11.76 -12.88 3.02
CA CYS A 61 12.52 -13.12 4.24
C CYS A 61 11.76 -12.57 5.46
N ASP A 62 12.25 -12.84 6.66
CA ASP A 62 11.69 -12.25 7.87
C ASP A 62 12.00 -10.75 7.93
N ALA A 63 11.02 -9.96 8.38
CA ALA A 63 11.22 -8.52 8.56
C ALA A 63 12.24 -8.25 9.68
N ASN A 64 13.22 -7.40 9.39
CA ASN A 64 14.24 -7.03 10.36
C ASN A 64 13.72 -5.93 11.29
N ARG A 65 13.58 -6.28 12.57
CA ARG A 65 13.03 -5.40 13.61
C ARG A 65 13.89 -4.16 13.90
N LYS A 66 15.13 -4.10 13.41
CA LYS A 66 15.94 -2.87 13.46
C LYS A 66 15.41 -1.80 12.53
N PHE A 67 14.68 -2.18 11.47
CA PHE A 67 14.02 -1.25 10.57
C PHE A 67 12.54 -1.17 10.95
N TYR A 68 12.17 -0.12 11.68
CA TYR A 68 10.86 -0.03 12.33
C TYR A 68 10.24 1.34 12.17
N LEU A 69 8.92 1.38 12.36
CA LEU A 69 8.12 2.59 12.34
C LEU A 69 7.36 2.73 13.64
N ILE A 70 7.11 3.98 14.03
CA ILE A 70 6.31 4.31 15.21
C ILE A 70 4.98 4.84 14.73
N GLN A 71 3.88 4.24 15.19
CA GLN A 71 2.54 4.72 14.89
C GLN A 71 2.38 6.15 15.45
N PRO A 72 2.05 7.16 14.62
CA PRO A 72 1.74 8.48 15.15
C PRO A 72 0.48 8.42 16.01
N ASN A 73 0.38 9.33 17.00
CA ASN A 73 -0.88 9.55 17.70
C ASN A 73 -1.93 10.04 16.69
N LEU A 74 -3.12 9.43 16.67
CA LEU A 74 -4.22 9.76 15.75
C LEU A 74 -5.56 9.76 16.49
N LYS A 75 -5.56 10.22 17.76
CA LYS A 75 -6.72 10.14 18.64
C LYS A 75 -7.63 11.36 18.52
N ASN A 76 -7.05 12.53 18.27
CA ASN A 76 -7.75 13.80 18.29
C ASN A 76 -7.57 14.56 16.97
N VAL A 77 -8.46 15.52 16.71
CA VAL A 77 -8.40 16.39 15.52
C VAL A 77 -7.05 17.10 15.39
N SER A 78 -6.46 17.53 16.51
CA SER A 78 -5.15 18.19 16.55
C SER A 78 -4.00 17.32 16.04
N ASP A 79 -4.13 15.99 16.11
CA ASP A 79 -3.11 15.07 15.61
C ASP A 79 -3.05 15.05 14.06
N TYR A 80 -4.16 15.42 13.40
CA TYR A 80 -4.27 15.50 11.94
C TYR A 80 -3.89 16.87 11.40
N ASP A 81 -3.98 17.92 12.22
CA ASP A 81 -3.75 19.31 11.80
C ASP A 81 -2.37 19.51 11.20
N GLY A 82 -1.32 19.08 11.91
CA GLY A 82 0.06 19.16 11.41
C GLY A 82 0.29 18.38 10.11
N ARG A 83 -0.48 17.31 9.87
CA ARG A 83 -0.40 16.50 8.64
C ARG A 83 -1.08 17.20 7.47
N LEU A 84 -2.23 17.82 7.72
CA LEU A 84 -2.94 18.63 6.73
C LEU A 84 -2.14 19.89 6.35
N VAL A 85 -1.57 20.59 7.33
CA VAL A 85 -0.73 21.77 7.09
C VAL A 85 0.49 21.41 6.24
N ARG A 86 1.14 20.27 6.52
CA ARG A 86 2.26 19.77 5.68
C ARG A 86 1.81 19.47 4.27
N PHE A 87 0.68 18.76 4.10
CA PHE A 87 0.13 18.48 2.77
C PHE A 87 -0.05 19.77 1.96
N GLN A 88 -0.65 20.80 2.56
CA GLN A 88 -0.91 22.07 1.88
C GLN A 88 0.34 22.83 1.50
N GLN A 89 1.25 22.98 2.46
CA GLN A 89 2.49 23.71 2.23
C GLN A 89 3.38 23.00 1.20
N SER A 90 3.30 21.67 1.11
CA SER A 90 4.15 20.88 0.22
C SER A 90 3.59 20.80 -1.21
N PHE A 91 2.27 20.76 -1.38
CA PHE A 91 1.63 20.59 -2.69
C PHE A 91 1.06 21.90 -3.28
N GLY A 92 1.08 23.02 -2.54
CA GLY A 92 0.80 24.37 -3.05
C GLY A 92 -0.54 24.49 -3.77
N ASP A 93 -0.52 25.00 -5.00
CA ASP A 93 -1.73 25.22 -5.83
C ASP A 93 -2.51 23.93 -6.16
N ASN A 94 -1.90 22.75 -5.98
CA ASN A 94 -2.57 21.46 -6.14
C ASN A 94 -3.31 21.00 -4.87
N THR A 95 -3.59 21.92 -3.94
CA THR A 95 -4.18 21.61 -2.63
C THR A 95 -5.47 22.36 -2.37
N VAL A 96 -6.15 21.93 -1.31
CA VAL A 96 -7.25 22.69 -0.72
C VAL A 96 -6.71 23.63 0.35
N THR A 97 -7.39 24.75 0.59
CA THR A 97 -7.16 25.60 1.76
C THR A 97 -7.50 24.83 3.05
N ALA A 98 -6.66 24.92 4.10
CA ALA A 98 -6.98 24.33 5.40
C ALA A 98 -8.04 25.20 6.04
N THR A 99 -9.27 24.73 5.92
CA THR A 99 -10.35 25.22 6.74
C THR A 99 -10.58 24.24 7.89
N PRO A 100 -11.09 24.71 9.04
CA PRO A 100 -11.54 23.83 10.11
C PRO A 100 -12.50 22.74 9.63
N ASP A 101 -13.34 23.03 8.64
CA ASP A 101 -14.26 22.08 8.05
C ASP A 101 -13.55 21.00 7.24
N PHE A 102 -12.53 21.36 6.45
CA PHE A 102 -11.74 20.37 5.72
C PHE A 102 -10.94 19.48 6.66
N LEU A 103 -10.40 20.02 7.76
CA LEU A 103 -9.74 19.23 8.80
C LEU A 103 -10.72 18.24 9.45
N ARG A 104 -11.91 18.69 9.84
CA ARG A 104 -12.96 17.80 10.38
C ARG A 104 -13.35 16.73 9.37
N TYR A 105 -13.45 17.06 8.09
CA TYR A 105 -13.75 16.12 7.02
C TYR A 105 -12.63 15.08 6.84
N PHE A 106 -11.36 15.50 6.90
CA PHE A 106 -10.21 14.59 6.84
C PHE A 106 -10.23 13.59 8.01
N VAL A 107 -10.45 14.07 9.24
CA VAL A 107 -10.57 13.22 10.43
C VAL A 107 -11.72 12.22 10.28
N TRP A 108 -12.90 12.71 9.87
CA TRP A 108 -14.08 11.87 9.67
C TRP A 108 -13.85 10.79 8.59
N LYS A 109 -13.32 11.17 7.42
CA LYS A 109 -13.01 10.22 6.34
C LYS A 109 -11.99 9.17 6.76
N SER A 110 -10.93 9.59 7.44
CA SER A 110 -9.92 8.68 7.96
C SER A 110 -10.52 7.68 8.96
N GLY A 111 -11.34 8.16 9.90
CA GLY A 111 -12.05 7.32 10.85
C GLY A 111 -13.01 6.33 10.19
N LYS A 112 -13.70 6.73 9.11
CA LYS A 112 -14.55 5.83 8.32
C LYS A 112 -13.72 4.70 7.68
N LEU A 113 -12.63 5.05 6.98
CA LEU A 113 -11.76 4.05 6.33
C LEU A 113 -11.13 3.09 7.35
N ILE A 114 -10.64 3.60 8.48
CA ILE A 114 -10.09 2.77 9.56
C ILE A 114 -11.17 1.84 10.12
N SER A 115 -12.41 2.32 10.26
CA SER A 115 -13.53 1.49 10.72
C SER A 115 -13.89 0.39 9.71
N GLU A 116 -13.84 0.67 8.41
CA GLU A 116 -14.03 -0.34 7.36
C GLU A 116 -12.98 -1.46 7.50
N ILE A 117 -11.71 -1.12 7.65
CA ILE A 117 -10.62 -2.10 7.83
C ILE A 117 -10.80 -2.89 9.13
N LYS A 118 -11.17 -2.22 10.23
CA LYS A 118 -11.38 -2.85 11.53
C LYS A 118 -12.51 -3.88 11.52
N ASN A 119 -13.56 -3.61 10.74
CA ASN A 119 -14.75 -4.47 10.67
C ASN A 119 -14.62 -5.59 9.62
N ASP A 120 -13.62 -5.53 8.75
CA ASP A 120 -13.28 -6.61 7.83
C ASP A 120 -12.35 -7.63 8.51
N LYS A 121 -12.85 -8.86 8.72
CA LYS A 121 -12.10 -9.93 9.41
C LYS A 121 -10.80 -10.34 8.72
N ASN A 122 -10.68 -10.14 7.41
CA ASN A 122 -9.48 -10.46 6.65
C ASN A 122 -8.44 -9.33 6.73
N LEU A 123 -8.89 -8.08 6.96
CA LEU A 123 -8.04 -6.89 6.98
C LEU A 123 -7.77 -6.33 8.37
N ALA A 124 -8.56 -6.66 9.40
CA ALA A 124 -8.46 -6.05 10.73
C ALA A 124 -7.04 -6.10 11.32
N ASN A 125 -6.31 -7.18 11.07
CA ASN A 125 -4.93 -7.35 11.52
C ASN A 125 -3.95 -6.36 10.91
N LEU A 126 -4.25 -5.79 9.74
CA LEU A 126 -3.43 -4.77 9.08
C LEU A 126 -3.28 -3.52 9.96
N LEU A 127 -4.28 -3.19 10.78
CA LEU A 127 -4.23 -2.08 11.76
C LEU A 127 -3.34 -2.36 12.98
N ASN A 128 -2.81 -3.58 13.13
CA ASN A 128 -1.77 -3.86 14.13
C ASN A 128 -0.38 -3.37 13.68
N GLY A 129 -0.21 -3.09 12.39
CA GLY A 129 0.98 -2.45 11.83
C GLY A 129 0.86 -0.92 11.89
N VAL A 130 1.86 -0.22 11.33
CA VAL A 130 1.77 1.24 11.19
C VAL A 130 0.83 1.57 10.05
N TYR A 131 -0.05 2.54 10.28
CA TYR A 131 -1.00 3.04 9.30
C TYR A 131 -1.09 4.56 9.35
N LEU A 132 -1.08 5.17 8.17
CA LEU A 132 -0.96 6.62 8.01
C LEU A 132 -2.13 7.12 7.14
N PRO A 133 -3.09 7.87 7.71
CA PRO A 133 -4.09 8.55 6.90
C PRO A 133 -3.43 9.61 6.01
N ILE A 134 -3.63 9.51 4.70
CA ILE A 134 -3.04 10.44 3.73
C ILE A 134 -4.11 11.08 2.86
N ILE A 135 -3.72 12.22 2.29
CA ILE A 135 -4.47 12.92 1.25
C ILE A 135 -3.60 12.92 0.00
N LEU A 136 -4.19 12.55 -1.13
CA LEU A 136 -3.57 12.76 -2.43
C LEU A 136 -4.27 13.89 -3.18
N PRO A 137 -3.53 14.76 -3.89
CA PRO A 137 -4.10 15.89 -4.60
C PRO A 137 -4.99 15.42 -5.75
N LYS A 138 -6.00 16.23 -6.09
CA LYS A 138 -6.72 16.05 -7.34
C LYS A 138 -5.79 16.41 -8.51
N LEU A 139 -5.68 15.52 -9.50
CA LEU A 139 -4.92 15.78 -10.73
C LEU A 139 -5.86 16.41 -11.76
N GLN A 140 -5.71 17.72 -11.99
CA GLN A 140 -6.50 18.41 -13.03
C GLN A 140 -6.17 17.90 -14.44
N THR A 141 -4.89 17.57 -14.68
CA THR A 141 -4.41 16.93 -15.90
C THR A 141 -3.51 15.77 -15.53
N PHE A 142 -3.60 14.68 -16.30
CA PHE A 142 -2.72 13.53 -16.18
C PHE A 142 -2.36 13.06 -17.59
N SER A 143 -1.06 13.03 -17.89
CA SER A 143 -0.53 12.58 -19.18
C SER A 143 0.53 11.51 -19.00
N ASP A 144 1.58 11.81 -18.24
CA ASP A 144 2.74 10.95 -18.02
C ASP A 144 3.00 10.75 -16.52
N TYR A 145 3.16 9.50 -16.10
CA TYR A 145 3.37 9.18 -14.68
C TYR A 145 4.70 9.75 -14.17
N GLY A 146 5.75 9.68 -14.98
CA GLY A 146 7.08 10.14 -14.61
C GLY A 146 7.17 11.65 -14.42
N ASP A 147 6.57 12.41 -15.32
CA ASP A 147 6.44 13.86 -15.23
C ASP A 147 5.67 14.27 -13.99
N MET A 148 4.53 13.63 -13.72
CA MET A 148 3.75 13.92 -12.52
C MET A 148 4.54 13.58 -11.26
N LEU A 149 5.20 12.42 -11.21
CA LEU A 149 6.01 12.03 -10.07
C LEU A 149 7.10 13.07 -9.81
N GLU A 150 7.84 13.48 -10.83
CA GLU A 150 8.95 14.43 -10.70
C GLU A 150 8.49 15.84 -10.31
N LYS A 151 7.52 16.38 -11.05
CA LYS A 151 7.13 17.80 -10.96
C LYS A 151 6.09 18.07 -9.87
N VAL A 152 5.28 17.08 -9.51
CA VAL A 152 4.16 17.27 -8.58
C VAL A 152 4.39 16.56 -7.25
N PHE A 153 5.08 15.43 -7.21
CA PHE A 153 5.18 14.60 -6.00
C PHE A 153 6.55 14.63 -5.31
N LEU A 154 7.66 14.59 -6.06
CA LEU A 154 9.00 14.61 -5.47
C LEU A 154 9.39 15.98 -4.89
N LEU A 155 8.87 17.08 -5.44
CA LEU A 155 9.06 18.43 -4.88
C LEU A 155 8.44 18.57 -3.48
N PRO A 156 7.18 18.15 -3.23
CA PRO A 156 6.62 18.07 -1.89
C PRO A 156 7.45 17.24 -0.90
N VAL A 157 7.98 16.09 -1.34
CA VAL A 157 8.84 15.24 -0.49
C VAL A 157 10.08 16.01 -0.08
N LYS A 158 10.77 16.64 -1.05
CA LYS A 158 11.94 17.49 -0.77
C LYS A 158 11.62 18.58 0.24
N PHE A 159 10.56 19.36 -0.03
CA PHE A 159 10.17 20.49 0.81
C PHE A 159 9.88 20.04 2.24
N SER A 160 9.05 19.01 2.42
CA SER A 160 8.65 18.56 3.76
C SER A 160 9.82 17.91 4.52
N TYR A 161 10.66 17.13 3.83
CA TYR A 161 11.83 16.49 4.41
C TYR A 161 12.86 17.51 4.90
N GLU A 162 13.28 18.45 4.05
CA GLU A 162 14.30 19.44 4.41
C GLU A 162 13.79 20.43 5.46
N ARG A 163 12.47 20.66 5.54
CA ARG A 163 11.88 21.43 6.64
C ARG A 163 11.83 20.65 7.95
N GLN A 164 11.56 19.34 7.89
CA GLN A 164 11.56 18.47 9.06
C GLN A 164 12.97 18.28 9.62
N PHE A 165 13.97 18.23 8.75
CA PHE A 165 15.37 18.01 9.10
C PHE A 165 16.25 19.08 8.43
N PRO A 166 16.39 20.28 9.03
CA PRO A 166 17.06 21.44 8.41
C PRO A 166 18.48 21.19 7.93
N ASP A 167 19.22 20.32 8.63
CA ASP A 167 20.62 19.98 8.34
C ASP A 167 20.78 18.80 7.37
N ARG A 168 19.66 18.24 6.87
CA ARG A 168 19.64 17.10 5.95
C ARG A 168 19.15 17.52 4.57
N LYS A 169 19.43 16.69 3.57
CA LYS A 169 19.06 16.95 2.17
C LYS A 169 18.32 15.78 1.53
N PHE A 170 17.41 16.11 0.63
CA PHE A 170 16.77 15.13 -0.25
C PHE A 170 17.52 15.04 -1.57
N TYR A 171 17.93 13.83 -1.95
CA TYR A 171 18.64 13.55 -3.19
C TYR A 171 17.76 12.76 -4.14
N ASN A 172 17.28 13.42 -5.19
CA ASN A 172 16.65 12.76 -6.33
C ASN A 172 17.74 12.31 -7.32
N HIS A 173 18.19 11.05 -7.24
CA HIS A 173 19.19 10.54 -8.17
C HIS A 173 18.65 10.36 -9.59
N ARG A 174 17.34 10.48 -9.80
CA ARG A 174 16.63 10.35 -11.08
C ARG A 174 16.09 11.69 -11.60
N GLU A 175 16.59 12.80 -11.08
CA GLU A 175 16.19 14.14 -11.49
C GLU A 175 16.34 14.32 -13.01
N ASN A 176 15.27 14.84 -13.63
CA ASN A 176 15.09 15.05 -15.07
C ASN A 176 15.18 13.76 -15.90
N LYS A 177 14.89 12.60 -15.30
CA LYS A 177 15.00 11.28 -15.96
C LYS A 177 13.74 10.40 -15.84
N LEU A 178 12.64 10.94 -15.32
CA LEU A 178 11.42 10.15 -15.08
C LEU A 178 10.41 10.21 -16.23
N SER A 179 10.28 11.36 -16.89
CA SER A 179 9.31 11.56 -17.99
C SER A 179 9.41 10.46 -19.05
N GLY A 180 8.26 9.85 -19.39
CA GLY A 180 8.13 8.80 -20.40
C GLY A 180 8.81 7.47 -20.07
N LYS A 181 9.32 7.30 -18.84
CA LYS A 181 10.14 6.15 -18.42
C LYS A 181 9.55 5.34 -17.28
N ILE A 182 8.36 5.71 -16.81
CA ILE A 182 7.65 4.99 -15.76
C ILE A 182 6.35 4.43 -16.33
N SER A 183 6.13 3.14 -16.11
CA SER A 183 4.84 2.49 -16.35
C SER A 183 4.36 1.78 -15.09
N ILE A 184 3.05 1.52 -15.05
CA ILE A 184 2.42 0.79 -13.95
C ILE A 184 2.41 -0.69 -14.32
N VAL A 185 2.71 -1.53 -13.33
CA VAL A 185 2.66 -2.98 -13.48
C VAL A 185 1.20 -3.42 -13.58
N SER A 186 0.86 -4.20 -14.59
CA SER A 186 -0.50 -4.72 -14.73
C SER A 186 -0.92 -5.57 -13.51
N GLY A 187 -2.19 -5.45 -13.10
CA GLY A 187 -2.76 -6.26 -12.02
C GLY A 187 -2.44 -5.78 -10.59
N VAL A 188 -1.65 -4.71 -10.43
CA VAL A 188 -1.33 -4.15 -9.10
C VAL A 188 -2.32 -3.10 -8.60
N LYS A 189 -3.35 -2.82 -9.40
CA LYS A 189 -4.52 -1.97 -9.10
C LYS A 189 -4.19 -0.49 -8.90
N HIS A 190 -2.97 -0.06 -9.18
CA HIS A 190 -2.52 1.32 -8.95
C HIS A 190 -3.20 2.33 -9.90
N GLU A 191 -3.66 1.90 -11.06
CA GLU A 191 -4.46 2.68 -12.00
C GLU A 191 -5.76 3.21 -11.35
N GLN A 192 -6.32 2.46 -10.39
CA GLN A 192 -7.54 2.88 -9.68
C GLN A 192 -7.31 4.17 -8.89
N LEU A 193 -6.12 4.32 -8.28
CA LEU A 193 -5.76 5.55 -7.57
C LEU A 193 -5.72 6.73 -8.54
N ILE A 194 -5.10 6.56 -9.70
CA ILE A 194 -4.98 7.62 -10.72
C ILE A 194 -6.37 8.05 -11.20
N GLU A 195 -7.25 7.10 -11.48
CA GLU A 195 -8.62 7.39 -11.91
C GLU A 195 -9.43 8.13 -10.83
N LYS A 196 -9.25 7.80 -9.54
CA LYS A 196 -9.86 8.55 -8.44
C LYS A 196 -9.27 9.98 -8.35
N MET A 197 -7.96 10.11 -8.42
CA MET A 197 -7.27 11.40 -8.33
C MET A 197 -7.63 12.35 -9.48
N LYS A 198 -7.95 11.86 -10.68
CA LYS A 198 -8.46 12.71 -11.78
C LYS A 198 -9.78 13.41 -11.42
N ARG A 199 -10.57 12.83 -10.51
CA ARG A 199 -11.93 13.30 -10.18
C ARG A 199 -11.95 14.16 -8.92
N GLU A 200 -11.22 13.74 -7.90
CA GLU A 200 -11.29 14.33 -6.56
C GLU A 200 -9.99 14.17 -5.77
N TYR A 201 -9.94 14.82 -4.60
CA TYR A 201 -8.93 14.52 -3.59
C TYR A 201 -9.16 13.13 -3.03
N VAL A 202 -8.11 12.32 -2.96
CA VAL A 202 -8.23 10.95 -2.45
C VAL A 202 -7.80 10.91 -1.00
N PHE A 203 -8.71 10.46 -0.15
CA PHE A 203 -8.42 10.12 1.24
C PHE A 203 -8.16 8.62 1.31
N ALA A 204 -7.05 8.21 1.91
CA ALA A 204 -6.64 6.82 1.94
C ALA A 204 -5.87 6.49 3.22
N ILE A 205 -5.74 5.20 3.53
CA ILE A 205 -4.87 4.72 4.62
C ILE A 205 -3.68 4.00 4.01
N TYR A 206 -2.48 4.53 4.26
CA TYR A 206 -1.21 4.00 3.76
C TYR A 206 -0.54 3.09 4.80
N PHE A 207 -0.11 1.90 4.36
CA PHE A 207 0.47 0.85 5.20
C PHE A 207 1.94 0.60 4.81
N PRO A 208 2.88 1.40 5.37
CA PRO A 208 4.27 1.47 4.92
C PRO A 208 5.09 0.19 5.09
N ASN A 209 4.76 -0.66 6.06
CA ASN A 209 5.54 -1.85 6.42
C ASN A 209 4.78 -3.17 6.26
N SER A 210 3.62 -3.14 5.58
CA SER A 210 2.76 -4.31 5.40
C SER A 210 3.41 -5.42 4.57
N LEU A 211 4.39 -5.09 3.71
CA LEU A 211 5.15 -6.05 2.90
C LEU A 211 6.67 -5.98 3.20
N GLN A 212 7.06 -5.68 4.44
CA GLN A 212 8.47 -5.64 4.80
C GLN A 212 9.11 -7.02 4.66
N GLY A 213 10.28 -7.10 4.02
CA GLY A 213 10.99 -8.35 3.73
C GLY A 213 10.44 -9.13 2.54
N PHE A 214 9.48 -8.60 1.77
CA PHE A 214 9.09 -9.16 0.47
C PHE A 214 9.94 -8.52 -0.62
N SER A 215 10.39 -9.31 -1.60
CA SER A 215 10.97 -8.75 -2.82
C SER A 215 9.93 -7.94 -3.61
N VAL A 216 10.40 -7.15 -4.59
CA VAL A 216 9.49 -6.36 -5.44
C VAL A 216 8.57 -7.29 -6.24
N LEU A 217 9.11 -8.39 -6.77
CA LEU A 217 8.32 -9.39 -7.48
C LEU A 217 7.35 -10.12 -6.55
N ALA A 218 7.77 -10.51 -5.35
CA ALA A 218 6.88 -11.13 -4.37
C ALA A 218 5.74 -10.21 -3.98
N SER A 219 6.00 -8.90 -3.85
CA SER A 219 4.97 -7.90 -3.58
C SER A 219 3.92 -7.80 -4.69
N ARG A 220 4.35 -7.91 -5.96
CA ARG A 220 3.47 -7.95 -7.13
C ARG A 220 2.65 -9.24 -7.22
N GLU A 221 3.20 -10.37 -6.77
CA GLU A 221 2.43 -11.63 -6.64
C GLU A 221 1.39 -11.53 -5.51
N GLN A 222 1.76 -10.95 -4.37
CA GLN A 222 0.87 -10.88 -3.21
C GLN A 222 -0.40 -10.06 -3.47
N ILE A 223 -0.31 -8.93 -4.20
CA ILE A 223 -1.47 -8.05 -4.42
C ILE A 223 -2.61 -8.74 -5.20
N ALA A 224 -2.30 -9.72 -6.04
CA ALA A 224 -3.30 -10.51 -6.76
C ALA A 224 -4.20 -11.34 -5.82
N THR A 225 -3.71 -11.63 -4.61
CA THR A 225 -4.44 -12.42 -3.59
C THR A 225 -5.14 -11.56 -2.55
N LEU A 226 -5.03 -10.23 -2.65
CA LEU A 226 -5.63 -9.28 -1.72
C LEU A 226 -6.95 -8.71 -2.26
N PRO A 227 -7.88 -8.30 -1.37
CA PRO A 227 -9.12 -7.63 -1.77
C PRO A 227 -8.89 -6.40 -2.66
N ASP A 228 -9.88 -6.04 -3.48
CA ASP A 228 -9.79 -4.91 -4.40
C ASP A 228 -9.72 -3.54 -3.72
N SER A 229 -10.08 -3.46 -2.44
CA SER A 229 -9.93 -2.26 -1.62
C SER A 229 -8.47 -1.92 -1.29
N LEU A 230 -7.54 -2.86 -1.48
CA LEU A 230 -6.10 -2.66 -1.34
C LEU A 230 -5.43 -2.62 -2.71
N ILE A 231 -4.54 -1.65 -2.89
CA ILE A 231 -3.66 -1.53 -4.07
C ILE A 231 -2.20 -1.60 -3.62
N LEU A 232 -1.31 -2.00 -4.54
CA LEU A 232 0.12 -1.91 -4.32
C LEU A 232 0.56 -0.46 -4.49
N SER A 233 1.39 0.02 -3.57
CA SER A 233 1.86 1.40 -3.60
C SER A 233 2.87 1.67 -4.72
N GLY A 234 2.75 2.87 -5.27
CA GLY A 234 3.64 3.42 -6.29
C GLY A 234 4.20 4.77 -5.87
N GLY A 235 4.60 5.59 -6.83
CA GLY A 235 5.26 6.86 -6.56
C GLY A 235 4.35 7.90 -5.93
N PHE A 236 3.09 8.01 -6.37
CA PHE A 236 2.20 9.08 -5.92
C PHE A 236 1.81 8.97 -4.45
N ASP A 237 1.33 7.79 -4.03
CA ASP A 237 0.90 7.56 -2.66
C ASP A 237 2.06 7.48 -1.69
N THR A 238 3.16 6.82 -2.06
CA THR A 238 4.37 6.84 -1.22
C THR A 238 4.94 8.25 -1.07
N ALA A 239 5.02 9.05 -2.13
CA ALA A 239 5.51 10.43 -2.04
C ALA A 239 4.56 11.33 -1.24
N ALA A 240 3.24 11.22 -1.42
CA ALA A 240 2.27 11.95 -0.62
C ALA A 240 2.39 11.60 0.87
N ALA A 241 2.52 10.30 1.18
CA ALA A 241 2.75 9.83 2.55
C ALA A 241 4.05 10.41 3.12
N MET A 242 5.15 10.39 2.37
CA MET A 242 6.42 10.96 2.80
C MET A 242 6.35 12.47 3.04
N ALA A 243 5.64 13.21 2.19
CA ALA A 243 5.44 14.64 2.39
C ALA A 243 4.62 14.93 3.66
N MET A 244 3.64 14.10 4.00
CA MET A 244 2.81 14.29 5.21
C MET A 244 3.50 13.77 6.49
N TYR A 245 4.35 12.75 6.37
CA TYR A 245 4.96 12.01 7.48
C TYR A 245 6.49 11.85 7.36
N PRO A 246 7.28 12.91 7.12
CA PRO A 246 8.74 12.79 6.98
C PRO A 246 9.41 12.34 8.29
N ASP A 247 8.84 12.69 9.44
CA ASP A 247 9.27 12.27 10.78
C ASP A 247 9.11 10.77 11.03
N ILE A 248 8.24 10.10 10.29
CA ILE A 248 7.97 8.65 10.42
C ILE A 248 8.65 7.88 9.29
N LEU A 249 8.47 8.32 8.04
CA LEU A 249 8.90 7.61 6.84
C LEU A 249 10.28 8.01 6.33
N ALA A 250 10.96 8.95 6.99
CA ALA A 250 12.29 9.39 6.59
C ALA A 250 13.17 9.79 7.80
N ARG A 251 12.98 9.10 8.94
CA ARG A 251 13.58 9.50 10.22
C ARG A 251 15.09 9.32 10.25
N ASP A 252 15.59 8.14 9.91
CA ASP A 252 17.01 7.77 10.04
C ASP A 252 17.32 6.45 9.30
N TRP A 253 18.54 5.93 9.48
CA TRP A 253 18.92 4.62 8.95
C TRP A 253 18.02 3.46 9.40
N HIS A 254 17.37 3.57 10.55
CA HIS A 254 16.47 2.53 11.08
C HIS A 254 15.03 2.66 10.52
N THR A 255 14.79 3.55 9.56
CA THR A 255 13.56 3.58 8.77
C THR A 255 13.66 2.58 7.61
N PRO A 256 12.63 1.74 7.35
CA PRO A 256 12.63 0.87 6.18
C PRO A 256 12.85 1.62 4.87
N GLY A 257 13.50 0.98 3.90
CA GLY A 257 13.47 1.42 2.50
C GLY A 257 12.11 1.12 1.87
N TYR A 258 11.61 2.00 1.01
CA TYR A 258 10.29 1.85 0.39
C TYR A 258 10.41 1.57 -1.10
N ASN A 259 10.09 0.34 -1.49
CA ASN A 259 10.02 -0.06 -2.88
C ASN A 259 8.70 0.39 -3.50
N LEU A 260 8.76 1.07 -4.65
CA LEU A 260 7.59 1.50 -5.42
C LEU A 260 7.12 0.37 -6.33
N SER A 261 6.79 -0.78 -5.74
CA SER A 261 6.63 -2.05 -6.45
C SER A 261 5.49 -2.08 -7.47
N ALA A 262 4.56 -1.13 -7.41
CA ALA A 262 3.56 -0.92 -8.47
C ALA A 262 4.15 -0.38 -9.79
N LEU A 263 5.40 0.09 -9.78
CA LEU A 263 6.03 0.77 -10.91
C LEU A 263 7.12 -0.07 -11.57
N ILE A 264 7.30 0.18 -12.86
CA ILE A 264 8.43 -0.22 -13.69
C ILE A 264 9.19 1.04 -14.05
N TRP A 265 10.53 0.99 -13.99
CA TRP A 265 11.38 2.08 -14.44
C TRP A 265 12.25 1.63 -15.60
N GLN A 266 11.98 2.15 -16.81
CA GLN A 266 12.66 1.83 -18.08
C GLN A 266 12.52 0.38 -18.58
N SER A 267 12.73 -0.63 -17.74
CA SER A 267 12.53 -2.05 -18.05
C SER A 267 11.99 -2.80 -16.83
N LEU A 268 11.46 -4.01 -17.06
CA LEU A 268 10.89 -4.88 -16.03
C LEU A 268 11.89 -5.25 -14.91
N ASP A 269 13.18 -5.05 -15.16
CA ASP A 269 14.27 -5.36 -14.23
C ASP A 269 14.48 -4.26 -13.19
N TYR A 270 13.84 -3.10 -13.33
CA TYR A 270 14.03 -1.99 -12.40
C TYR A 270 12.74 -1.46 -11.79
N SER A 271 12.84 -1.10 -10.51
CA SER A 271 11.81 -0.40 -9.76
C SER A 271 12.43 0.75 -8.99
N LEU A 272 11.62 1.76 -8.68
CA LEU A 272 12.04 2.95 -7.94
C LEU A 272 11.91 2.70 -6.44
N SER A 273 12.66 3.46 -5.65
CA SER A 273 12.60 3.36 -4.20
C SER A 273 12.99 4.66 -3.50
N PHE A 274 12.52 4.80 -2.27
CA PHE A 274 13.04 5.75 -1.32
C PHE A 274 13.86 5.06 -0.24
N ARG A 275 14.92 5.71 0.24
CA ARG A 275 15.73 5.20 1.35
C ARG A 275 16.19 6.33 2.25
N ALA A 276 15.90 6.22 3.54
CA ALA A 276 16.41 7.13 4.56
C ALA A 276 17.78 6.67 5.09
N SER A 277 18.52 7.63 5.61
CA SER A 277 19.78 7.45 6.34
C SER A 277 19.88 8.55 7.39
N ASP A 278 20.94 8.53 8.20
CA ASP A 278 21.07 9.45 9.34
C ASP A 278 21.24 10.92 8.94
N ASP A 279 21.66 11.20 7.70
CA ASP A 279 21.94 12.55 7.21
C ASP A 279 21.18 12.93 5.93
N ARG A 280 20.47 12.00 5.29
CA ARG A 280 19.74 12.27 4.04
C ARG A 280 18.64 11.27 3.69
N LEU A 281 17.78 11.69 2.76
CA LEU A 281 16.78 10.85 2.09
C LEU A 281 17.12 10.76 0.60
N PHE A 282 17.11 9.54 0.08
CA PHE A 282 17.38 9.25 -1.32
C PHE A 282 16.10 8.82 -2.04
N PHE A 283 15.95 9.26 -3.28
CA PHE A 283 15.07 8.64 -4.27
C PHE A 283 15.94 8.08 -5.40
N ASN A 284 15.82 6.77 -5.65
CA ASN A 284 16.65 6.07 -6.62
C ASN A 284 15.90 4.85 -7.19
N TYR A 285 16.62 3.92 -7.83
CA TYR A 285 16.10 2.66 -8.32
C TYR A 285 16.90 1.47 -7.78
N GLY A 286 16.33 0.27 -7.84
CA GLY A 286 16.99 -1.00 -7.63
C GLY A 286 16.77 -1.93 -8.84
N GLY A 287 17.73 -2.83 -9.10
CA GLY A 287 17.69 -3.77 -10.24
C GLY A 287 17.56 -5.24 -9.87
N ASP A 288 17.73 -5.58 -8.59
CA ASP A 288 17.54 -6.93 -8.09
C ASP A 288 16.15 -7.05 -7.46
N LEU A 289 15.13 -7.17 -8.33
CA LEU A 289 13.73 -7.15 -7.92
C LEU A 289 13.25 -8.49 -7.33
N GLY A 290 14.00 -9.57 -7.59
CA GLY A 290 13.70 -10.92 -7.13
C GLY A 290 14.16 -11.17 -5.70
N SER A 291 15.29 -10.58 -5.28
CA SER A 291 15.81 -10.76 -3.93
C SER A 291 15.02 -10.00 -2.87
N ALA A 292 14.76 -10.67 -1.76
CA ALA A 292 14.13 -10.07 -0.60
C ALA A 292 15.17 -9.41 0.32
N TYR A 293 14.89 -8.17 0.73
CA TYR A 293 15.71 -7.43 1.70
C TYR A 293 14.88 -7.11 2.95
N ASP A 294 15.35 -7.57 4.10
CA ASP A 294 14.67 -7.54 5.40
C ASP A 294 14.36 -6.12 5.95
N GLY A 295 15.15 -5.14 5.53
CA GLY A 295 15.00 -3.71 5.83
C GLY A 295 14.24 -2.91 4.77
N TYR A 296 13.70 -3.56 3.74
CA TYR A 296 12.89 -2.91 2.70
C TYR A 296 11.44 -3.38 2.75
N SER A 297 10.52 -2.52 2.34
CA SER A 297 9.10 -2.83 2.26
C SER A 297 8.52 -2.26 0.98
N SER A 298 7.66 -3.04 0.33
CA SER A 298 6.60 -2.46 -0.49
C SER A 298 5.47 -2.00 0.43
N SER A 299 4.70 -1.02 0.01
CA SER A 299 3.57 -0.54 0.80
C SER A 299 2.25 -0.94 0.16
N LEU A 300 1.20 -0.92 0.96
CA LEU A 300 -0.17 -1.05 0.51
C LEU A 300 -0.92 0.24 0.77
N LEU A 301 -1.87 0.56 -0.11
CA LEU A 301 -2.79 1.68 0.08
C LEU A 301 -4.22 1.17 0.08
N PHE A 302 -4.98 1.54 1.11
CA PHE A 302 -6.40 1.24 1.23
C PHE A 302 -7.24 2.43 0.77
N LEU A 303 -8.06 2.20 -0.25
CA LEU A 303 -8.90 3.23 -0.89
C LEU A 303 -10.36 3.25 -0.41
N GLY A 304 -10.73 2.36 0.52
CA GLY A 304 -12.12 2.10 0.90
C GLY A 304 -12.84 1.18 -0.09
N SER A 305 -13.94 0.57 0.35
CA SER A 305 -14.86 -0.09 -0.59
C SER A 305 -15.50 0.94 -1.52
N ALA A 306 -15.65 0.59 -2.81
CA ALA A 306 -16.35 1.40 -3.79
C ALA A 306 -17.83 1.60 -3.44
#